data_AF-A0A5H2XTM0-F1
#
_entry.id   AF-A0A5H2XTM0-F1
#
_cell.length_a   1.000
_cell.length_b   1.000
_cell.length_c   1.000
_cell.angle_alpha   90.00
_cell.angle_beta   90.00
_cell.angle_gamma   90.00
#
_symmetry.space_group_name_H-M   'P 1'
#
loop_
_entity.id
_entity.type
_entity.pdbx_description
1 polymer ?
#
loop_
_entity_poly.entity_id
_entity_poly.type
_entity_poly.pdbx_seq_one_letter_code
_entity_poly.pdbx_strand_id
1 'polypeptide(L)'
;MVDDKIHGRSSGHYALVTQQPLRGRAKQGGQRVGEMEVWALEGFGVAHILQEMLTYKSDHIRARQEVLGTTIIGGTIPKPEDAPESFRLLVRELRSLALELNHFLVSEKNFQINRKEA
;
A
#
# COMPACT_ATOMS: atom_id res chain seq x y z
N MET A 1 31.99 -9.87 10.34
CA MET A 1 31.23 -9.04 11.32
C MET A 1 30.30 -8.01 10.66
N VAL A 2 30.52 -7.60 9.40
CA VAL A 2 29.56 -6.80 8.61
C VAL A 2 28.75 -7.68 7.64
N ASP A 3 29.32 -8.77 7.15
CA ASP A 3 28.69 -9.70 6.20
C ASP A 3 27.39 -10.33 6.76
N ASP A 4 27.33 -10.49 8.09
CA ASP A 4 26.14 -10.99 8.79
C ASP A 4 25.04 -9.94 8.98
N LYS A 5 25.27 -8.69 8.60
CA LYS A 5 24.30 -7.59 8.74
C LYS A 5 23.69 -7.18 7.41
N ILE A 6 24.34 -7.48 6.29
CA ILE A 6 23.83 -7.15 4.96
C ILE A 6 22.61 -8.04 4.66
N HIS A 7 21.50 -7.39 4.31
CA HIS A 7 20.24 -8.02 3.94
C HIS A 7 19.54 -7.20 2.87
N GLY A 8 19.11 -7.86 1.81
CA GLY A 8 18.34 -7.27 0.72
C GLY A 8 17.17 -8.17 0.37
N ARG A 9 16.06 -7.56 -0.03
CA ARG A 9 14.83 -8.27 -0.43
C ARG A 9 14.26 -7.62 -1.68
N SER A 10 13.95 -8.43 -2.69
CA SER A 10 13.17 -8.02 -3.87
C SER A 10 11.70 -8.43 -3.73
N SER A 11 11.43 -9.74 -3.63
CA SER A 11 10.13 -10.33 -3.32
C SER A 11 10.29 -11.43 -2.26
N GLY A 12 9.20 -11.90 -1.66
CA GLY A 12 9.28 -12.92 -0.62
C GLY A 12 7.92 -13.19 0.03
N HIS A 13 7.95 -13.84 1.20
CA HIS A 13 6.75 -14.21 1.93
C HIS A 13 6.03 -12.99 2.54
N TYR A 14 4.71 -13.12 2.66
CA TYR A 14 3.79 -12.13 3.19
C TYR A 14 3.00 -12.71 4.38
N ALA A 15 2.54 -11.83 5.26
CA ALA A 15 1.65 -12.21 6.35
C ALA A 15 0.27 -12.63 5.81
N LEU A 16 -0.32 -13.66 6.40
CA LEU A 16 -1.62 -14.19 5.96
C LEU A 16 -2.75 -13.16 6.08
N VAL A 17 -2.76 -12.42 7.20
CA VAL A 17 -3.85 -11.49 7.54
C VAL A 17 -3.64 -10.12 6.88
N THR A 18 -2.53 -9.45 7.17
CA THR A 18 -2.29 -8.07 6.71
C THR A 18 -1.74 -7.99 5.29
N GLN A 19 -1.31 -9.11 4.71
CA GLN A 19 -0.70 -9.16 3.38
C GLN A 19 0.58 -8.33 3.23
N GLN A 20 1.14 -7.84 4.35
CA GLN A 20 2.40 -7.10 4.39
C GLN A 20 3.62 -8.03 4.36
N PRO A 21 4.78 -7.55 3.89
CA PRO A 21 6.04 -8.28 3.93
C PRO A 21 6.36 -8.78 5.35
N LEU A 22 6.76 -10.04 5.50
CA LEU A 22 7.21 -10.55 6.81
C LEU A 22 8.41 -9.75 7.36
N ARG A 23 8.59 -9.77 8.68
CA ARG A 23 9.72 -9.13 9.35
C ARG A 23 10.86 -10.12 9.61
N GLY A 24 12.09 -9.63 9.61
CA GLY A 24 13.28 -10.32 10.09
C GLY A 24 14.08 -11.03 8.99
N ARG A 25 15.42 -11.01 9.13
CA ARG A 25 16.37 -11.56 8.14
C ARG A 25 16.14 -13.05 7.86
N ALA A 26 15.90 -13.84 8.90
CA ALA A 26 15.67 -15.29 8.80
C ALA A 26 14.47 -15.66 7.90
N LYS A 27 13.50 -14.76 7.75
CA LYS A 27 12.30 -14.97 6.93
C LYS A 27 12.37 -14.21 5.59
N GLN A 28 13.56 -13.75 5.20
CA GLN A 28 13.76 -12.83 4.08
C GLN A 28 12.81 -11.63 4.17
N GLY A 29 12.74 -11.06 5.37
CA GLY A 29 11.79 -10.01 5.70
C GLY A 29 12.05 -8.69 5.01
N GLY A 30 11.01 -7.88 4.87
CA GLY A 30 11.12 -6.52 4.37
C GLY A 30 11.64 -5.55 5.44
N GLN A 31 12.08 -4.38 5.01
CA GLN A 31 12.37 -3.27 5.89
C GLN A 31 11.06 -2.59 6.32
N ARG A 32 10.97 -2.20 7.59
CA ARG A 32 9.84 -1.41 8.07
C ARG A 32 10.06 0.04 7.67
N VAL A 33 9.06 0.60 6.99
CA VAL A 33 8.86 2.05 6.88
C VAL A 33 7.82 2.41 7.92
N GLY A 34 8.23 3.13 8.96
CA GLY A 34 7.37 3.58 10.04
C GLY A 34 6.81 4.98 9.77
N GLU A 35 6.08 5.48 10.76
CA GLU A 35 5.43 6.80 10.69
C GLU A 35 6.46 7.93 10.50
N MET A 36 7.63 7.84 11.15
CA MET A 36 8.69 8.85 11.01
C MET A 36 9.25 8.90 9.59
N GLU A 37 9.46 7.74 8.95
CA GLU A 37 9.91 7.69 7.57
C GLU A 37 8.83 8.16 6.59
N VAL A 38 7.55 7.89 6.89
CA VAL A 38 6.42 8.45 6.14
C VAL A 38 6.42 9.98 6.23
N TRP A 39 6.55 10.55 7.43
CA TRP A 39 6.63 12.01 7.60
C TRP A 39 7.80 12.62 6.85
N ALA A 40 8.94 11.93 6.81
CA ALA A 40 10.08 12.39 6.01
C ALA A 40 9.72 12.48 4.51
N LEU A 41 9.08 11.44 3.94
CA LEU A 41 8.66 11.43 2.53
C LEU A 41 7.59 12.49 2.23
N GLU A 42 6.66 12.71 3.16
CA GLU A 42 5.64 13.77 3.07
C GLU A 42 6.28 15.16 3.10
N GLY A 43 7.25 15.39 3.99
CA GLY A 43 7.98 16.65 4.10
C GLY A 43 8.77 17.01 2.84
N PHE A 44 9.28 16.01 2.11
CA PHE A 44 9.91 16.20 0.80
C PHE A 44 8.91 16.37 -0.35
N GLY A 45 7.60 16.19 -0.11
CA GLY A 45 6.56 16.28 -1.15
C GLY A 45 6.56 15.12 -2.15
N VAL A 46 7.12 13.96 -1.78
CA VAL A 46 7.30 12.84 -2.72
C VAL A 46 6.08 11.90 -2.70
N ALA A 47 4.96 12.41 -3.21
CA ALA A 47 3.68 11.69 -3.18
C ALA A 47 3.71 10.32 -3.88
N HIS A 48 4.37 10.21 -5.03
CA HIS A 48 4.43 8.95 -5.79
C HIS A 48 5.30 7.88 -5.12
N ILE A 49 6.43 8.27 -4.50
CA ILE A 49 7.25 7.31 -3.76
C ILE A 49 6.53 6.86 -2.50
N LEU A 50 5.87 7.78 -1.79
CA LEU A 50 5.07 7.41 -0.63
C LEU A 50 3.95 6.44 -1.01
N GLN A 51 3.21 6.72 -2.08
CA GLN A 51 2.21 5.82 -2.63
C GLN A 51 2.82 4.45 -2.96
N GLU A 52 4.00 4.43 -3.58
CA GLU A 52 4.67 3.19 -3.96
C GLU A 52 5.07 2.34 -2.75
N MET A 53 5.59 2.97 -1.70
CA MET A 53 5.95 2.30 -0.45
C MET A 53 4.71 1.72 0.27
N LEU A 54 3.57 2.43 0.22
CA LEU A 54 2.34 2.00 0.89
C LEU A 54 1.52 0.98 0.09
N THR A 55 1.67 0.93 -1.24
CA THR A 55 0.85 0.07 -2.12
C THR A 55 1.66 -1.03 -2.78
N TYR A 56 2.32 -0.74 -3.91
CA TYR A 56 3.02 -1.70 -4.75
C TYR A 56 4.05 -2.55 -4.00
N LYS A 57 4.76 -1.95 -3.04
CA LYS A 57 5.84 -2.62 -2.27
C LYS A 57 5.36 -3.22 -0.94
N SER A 58 4.08 -3.05 -0.60
CA SER A 58 3.52 -3.35 0.72
C SER A 58 2.49 -4.49 0.62
N ASP A 59 1.20 -4.20 0.50
CA ASP A 59 0.10 -5.11 0.77
C ASP A 59 -0.93 -5.19 -0.37
N HIS A 60 -0.73 -4.43 -1.45
CA HIS A 60 -1.62 -4.46 -2.60
C HIS A 60 -1.32 -5.67 -3.49
N ILE A 61 -2.14 -6.73 -3.35
CA ILE A 61 -1.89 -8.05 -3.96
C ILE A 61 -1.89 -7.98 -5.49
N ARG A 62 -2.82 -7.23 -6.10
CA ARG A 62 -2.92 -7.13 -7.57
C ARG A 62 -1.79 -6.27 -8.11
N ALA A 63 -1.61 -5.08 -7.53
CA ALA A 63 -0.64 -4.12 -8.02
C ALA A 63 0.80 -4.66 -7.93
N ARG A 64 1.16 -5.41 -6.87
CA ARG A 64 2.50 -6.01 -6.76
C ARG A 64 2.78 -7.08 -7.82
N GLN A 65 1.77 -7.84 -8.24
CA GLN A 65 1.90 -8.86 -9.28
C GLN A 65 2.08 -8.21 -10.66
N GLU A 66 1.31 -7.16 -10.93
CA GLU A 66 1.41 -6.37 -12.16
C GLU A 66 2.76 -5.66 -12.26
N VAL A 67 3.25 -5.06 -11.16
CA VAL A 67 4.58 -4.44 -11.11
C VAL A 67 5.67 -5.46 -11.46
N LEU A 68 5.60 -6.68 -10.91
CA LEU A 68 6.58 -7.71 -11.21
C LEU A 68 6.58 -8.07 -12.70
N GLY A 69 5.40 -8.32 -13.28
CA GLY A 69 5.26 -8.65 -14.70
C GLY A 69 5.71 -7.52 -15.62
N THR A 70 5.29 -6.28 -15.33
CA THR A 70 5.65 -5.10 -16.13
C THR A 70 7.12 -4.76 -16.04
N THR A 71 7.75 -4.95 -14.88
CA THR A 71 9.20 -4.75 -14.70
C THR A 71 10.00 -5.74 -15.55
N ILE A 72 9.55 -7.00 -15.67
CA ILE A 72 10.21 -8.01 -16.50
C ILE A 72 10.05 -7.68 -17.99
N ILE A 73 8.86 -7.22 -18.40
CA ILE A 73 8.55 -6.88 -19.81
C ILE A 73 9.17 -5.53 -20.21
N GLY A 74 9.52 -4.67 -19.25
CA GLY A 74 10.00 -3.30 -19.50
C GLY A 74 8.88 -2.30 -19.82
N GLY A 75 7.67 -2.56 -19.32
CA GLY A 75 6.50 -1.70 -19.52
C GLY A 75 6.34 -0.62 -18.44
N THR A 76 5.34 0.24 -18.62
CA THR A 76 4.95 1.23 -17.62
C THR A 76 4.18 0.58 -16.47
N ILE A 77 4.52 0.95 -15.23
CA ILE A 77 3.82 0.47 -14.04
C ILE A 77 2.40 1.07 -14.00
N PRO A 78 1.33 0.25 -13.97
CA PRO A 78 -0.05 0.73 -13.93
C PRO A 78 -0.35 1.36 -12.56
N LYS A 79 -1.18 2.41 -12.53
CA LYS A 79 -1.66 3.04 -11.28
C LYS A 79 -2.52 2.05 -10.48
N PRO A 80 -2.45 2.03 -9.14
CA PRO A 80 -3.28 1.12 -8.38
C PRO A 80 -4.71 1.69 -8.34
N GLU A 81 -5.67 0.94 -8.89
CA GLU A 81 -7.08 1.36 -8.94
C GLU A 81 -7.81 1.10 -7.61
N ASP A 82 -7.42 0.01 -6.92
CA ASP A 82 -8.08 -0.46 -5.70
C ASP A 82 -7.36 0.02 -4.42
N ALA A 83 -8.10 0.05 -3.31
CA ALA A 83 -7.54 0.29 -1.99
C ALA A 83 -6.61 -0.86 -1.51
N PRO A 84 -5.58 -0.58 -0.68
CA PRO A 84 -4.70 -1.59 -0.13
C PRO A 84 -5.45 -2.58 0.79
N GLU A 85 -4.91 -3.79 0.92
CA GLU A 85 -5.56 -4.85 1.71
C GLU A 85 -5.63 -4.51 3.21
N SER A 86 -4.66 -3.77 3.77
CA SER A 86 -4.74 -3.26 5.14
C SER A 86 -5.95 -2.36 5.39
N PHE A 87 -6.32 -1.50 4.43
CA PHE A 87 -7.51 -0.68 4.54
C PHE A 87 -8.79 -1.54 4.48
N ARG A 88 -8.81 -2.55 3.61
CA ARG A 88 -9.94 -3.50 3.52
C ARG A 88 -10.08 -4.31 4.81
N LEU A 89 -8.97 -4.70 5.43
CA LEU A 89 -8.93 -5.35 6.74
C LEU A 89 -9.52 -4.43 7.81
N LEU A 90 -9.09 -3.16 7.87
CA LEU A 90 -9.60 -2.17 8.81
C LEU A 90 -11.13 -2.02 8.69
N VAL A 91 -11.66 -1.91 7.47
CA VAL A 91 -13.11 -1.81 7.25
C VAL A 91 -13.85 -3.06 7.76
N ARG A 92 -13.27 -4.25 7.60
CA ARG A 92 -13.84 -5.50 8.12
C ARG A 92 -13.80 -5.57 9.64
N GLU A 93 -12.70 -5.13 10.25
CA GLU A 93 -12.55 -5.07 11.71
C GLU A 93 -13.51 -4.06 12.34
N LEU A 94 -13.78 -2.92 11.70
CA LEU A 94 -14.77 -1.97 12.20
C LEU A 94 -16.20 -2.50 12.04
N ARG A 95 -16.50 -3.19 10.94
CA ARG A 95 -17.80 -3.86 10.75
C ARG A 95 -18.06 -4.97 11.77
N SER A 96 -17.03 -5.67 12.24
CA SER A 96 -17.20 -6.68 13.29
C SER A 96 -17.61 -6.08 14.64
N LEU A 97 -17.30 -4.80 14.86
CA LEU A 97 -17.74 -4.00 16.01
C LEU A 97 -19.11 -3.33 15.79
N ALA A 98 -19.87 -3.75 14.78
CA ALA A 98 -21.13 -3.14 14.35
C ALA A 98 -21.01 -1.66 13.94
N LEU A 99 -19.82 -1.22 13.51
CA LEU A 99 -19.62 0.11 12.93
C LEU A 99 -19.73 0.01 11.40
N GLU A 100 -20.73 0.68 10.84
CA GLU A 100 -20.93 0.71 9.39
C GLU A 100 -20.09 1.82 8.75
N LEU A 101 -18.97 1.43 8.13
CA LEU A 101 -18.21 2.31 7.25
C LEU A 101 -18.72 2.21 5.81
N ASN A 102 -19.34 3.30 5.38
CA ASN A 102 -19.72 3.54 3.99
C ASN A 102 -18.69 4.45 3.36
N HIS A 103 -17.88 3.90 2.45
CA HIS A 103 -17.02 4.68 1.57
C HIS A 103 -17.70 4.76 0.20
N PHE A 104 -17.92 5.98 -0.29
CA PHE A 104 -18.40 6.20 -1.65
C PHE A 104 -17.20 6.46 -2.54
N LEU A 105 -17.06 5.65 -3.60
CA LEU A 105 -16.23 6.04 -4.74
C LEU A 105 -16.98 7.17 -5.44
N VAL A 106 -16.55 8.39 -5.18
CA VAL A 106 -17.00 9.57 -5.91
C VAL A 106 -16.37 9.49 -7.30
N SER A 107 -17.06 8.85 -8.24
CA SER A 107 -16.76 9.00 -9.66
C SER A 107 -16.98 10.47 -10.03
N GLU A 108 -16.11 11.06 -10.86
CA GLU A 108 -16.27 12.43 -11.36
C GLU A 108 -17.69 12.70 -11.92
N LYS A 109 -18.35 11.65 -12.43
CA LYS A 109 -19.73 11.71 -12.94
C LYS A 109 -20.80 12.00 -11.86
N ASN A 110 -20.52 11.70 -10.60
CA ASN A 110 -21.45 11.87 -9.48
C ASN A 110 -21.23 13.17 -8.69
N PHE A 111 -20.27 14.00 -9.09
CA PHE A 111 -19.96 15.26 -8.41
C PHE A 111 -20.89 16.41 -8.86
N GLN A 112 -22.20 16.23 -8.66
CA GLN A 112 -23.14 17.35 -8.77
C GLN A 112 -23.14 18.11 -7.44
N ILE A 113 -22.33 19.16 -7.35
CA ILE A 113 -22.42 20.12 -6.25
C ILE A 113 -23.71 20.93 -6.47
N ASN A 114 -24.79 20.55 -5.81
CA ASN A 114 -25.93 21.45 -5.63
C ASN A 114 -25.48 22.59 -4.68
N ARG A 115 -24.88 23.64 -5.25
CA ARG A 115 -24.74 24.92 -4.56
C ARG A 115 -26.16 25.44 -4.35
N LYS A 116 -26.68 25.29 -3.13
CA LYS A 116 -27.80 26.14 -2.70
C LYS A 116 -27.25 27.55 -2.58
N GLU A 117 -27.54 28.39 -3.56
CA GLU A 117 -27.39 29.83 -3.46
C GLU A 117 -28.23 30.32 -2.29
N ALA A 118 -27.58 31.06 -1.38
CA ALA A 118 -28.21 31.80 -0.29
C ALA A 118 -28.08 33.29 -0.59
#